data_AF-A0A7W1IJT1-F1
#
_entry.id   AF-A0A7W1IJT1-F1
#
_cell.length_a   1.000
_cell.length_b   1.000
_cell.length_c   1.000
_cell.angle_alpha   90.00
_cell.angle_beta   90.00
_cell.angle_gamma   90.00
#
_symmetry.space_group_name_H-M   'P 1'
#
loop_
_entity.id
_entity.type
_entity.pdbx_description
1 polymer ?
#
loop_
_entity_poly.entity_id
_entity_poly.type
_entity_poly.pdbx_seq_one_letter_code
_entity_poly.pdbx_strand_id
1 'polypeptide(L)'
;MNVTSELFELPWLLLVAAILPVAVVIVLRRVRASRRRRLSAMGALDVVKRLLPATASDSLWWRALRLGAAAALAGAALAGPRWGHERSAVRSSGVDLVLAVDASLSMMATDETPNRLERVKQEIRRLRALSPGDRVGLLAFAGRSYVLTPVTVDGGALDLFLDNLDPSVVGQAGSSLASTITQGTDLLALTKSGADRALVVFSDGEGFEPQEELAAAARRAAEQQVKIVTVGFGTAQGSTIPVRDGGTVHQKTDESGQVVVTHYRPELLQLAASAANGTFIPAEATDKAARIKSALARLRTSSRTMQTDDTLVPRFQWFLLPAVLILWLDTALAGRRSRRRRRAAASETAVAASLACLLVGLGCASSPRAAEGAAAYAAKDYRRAAMIFGGLVKAGDRSPGTVYNYGTALLQSDSTASASEILEKALTGASAEVRYRAGFNAGLAHLRRALADSGTAASAERKSALAFYKRVLIQRPDDADARWN
;
A
#
# COMPACT_ATOMS: atom_id res chain seq x y z
N MET A 1 -9.46 26.13 12.41
CA MET A 1 -8.44 25.20 11.89
C MET A 1 -7.14 25.99 11.82
N ASN A 2 -6.11 25.58 12.58
CA ASN A 2 -4.89 26.37 12.72
C ASN A 2 -3.97 26.10 11.53
N VAL A 3 -3.72 27.11 10.70
CA VAL A 3 -2.79 27.07 9.56
C VAL A 3 -1.39 26.56 9.97
N THR A 4 -1.02 26.72 11.24
CA THR A 4 0.25 26.26 11.80
C THR A 4 0.38 24.75 11.96
N SER A 5 -0.71 24.00 12.12
CA SER A 5 -0.67 22.53 12.21
C SER A 5 -0.57 21.84 10.85
N GLU A 6 -0.99 22.52 9.77
CA GLU A 6 -0.86 22.01 8.40
C GLU A 6 0.60 22.11 7.93
N LEU A 7 1.28 23.22 8.24
CA LEU A 7 2.65 23.48 7.76
C LEU A 7 3.77 22.89 8.64
N PHE A 8 3.48 22.50 9.89
CA PHE A 8 4.50 21.99 10.82
C PHE A 8 4.08 20.67 11.46
N GLU A 9 5.00 19.72 11.62
CA GLU A 9 4.78 18.45 12.33
C GLU A 9 4.52 18.64 13.83
N LEU A 10 5.24 19.58 14.45
CA LEU A 10 5.18 19.83 15.89
C LEU A 10 5.12 21.34 16.13
N PRO A 11 3.95 21.99 15.99
CA PRO A 11 3.83 23.45 16.03
C PRO A 11 4.23 24.05 17.40
N TRP A 12 4.15 23.29 18.48
CA TRP A 12 4.59 23.72 19.83
C TRP A 12 6.10 23.94 19.92
N LEU A 13 6.90 23.30 19.04
CA LEU A 13 8.36 23.51 18.98
C LEU A 13 8.73 24.90 18.44
N LEU A 14 7.83 25.62 17.78
CA LEU A 14 8.07 27.01 17.37
C LEU A 14 8.22 27.95 18.58
N LEU A 15 7.52 27.66 19.68
CA LEU A 15 7.70 28.40 20.95
C LEU A 15 9.09 28.14 21.53
N VAL A 16 9.57 26.90 21.45
CA VAL A 16 10.94 26.54 21.87
C VAL A 16 11.97 27.25 21.00
N ALA A 17 11.74 27.33 19.67
CA ALA A 17 12.58 28.06 18.73
C ALA A 17 12.65 29.57 19.06
N ALA A 18 11.57 30.17 19.56
CA ALA A 18 11.54 31.56 19.99
C ALA A 18 12.25 31.80 21.35
N ILE A 19 12.23 30.83 22.26
CA ILE A 19 12.84 30.93 23.60
C ILE A 19 14.37 30.71 23.55
N LEU A 20 14.84 29.82 22.69
CA LEU A 20 16.25 29.48 22.50
C LEU A 20 17.19 30.70 22.32
N PRO A 21 16.93 31.68 21.43
CA PRO A 21 17.80 32.85 21.27
C PRO A 21 17.90 33.69 22.53
N VAL A 22 16.81 33.83 23.28
CA VAL A 22 16.80 34.58 24.55
C VAL A 22 17.66 33.87 25.60
N ALA A 23 17.54 32.54 25.70
CA ALA A 23 18.37 31.73 26.58
C ALA A 23 19.87 31.87 26.25
N VAL A 24 20.23 31.84 24.96
CA VAL A 24 21.62 32.05 24.49
C VAL A 24 22.15 33.43 24.91
N VAL A 25 21.37 34.50 24.73
CA VAL A 25 21.74 35.85 25.15
C VAL A 25 21.97 35.92 26.67
N ILE A 26 21.08 35.33 27.47
CA ILE A 26 21.19 35.32 28.95
C ILE A 26 22.45 34.58 29.40
N VAL A 27 22.72 33.39 28.82
CA VAL A 27 23.92 32.60 29.15
C VAL A 27 25.19 33.37 28.81
N LEU A 28 25.27 33.98 27.61
CA LEU A 28 26.44 34.79 27.21
C LEU A 28 26.65 35.99 28.14
N ARG A 29 25.58 36.66 28.57
CA ARG A 29 25.65 37.76 29.56
C ARG A 29 26.15 37.26 30.91
N ARG A 30 25.63 36.14 31.42
CA ARG A 30 26.05 35.54 32.71
C ARG A 30 27.50 35.09 32.68
N VAL A 31 27.94 34.39 31.63
CA VAL A 31 29.32 33.94 31.47
C VAL A 31 30.28 35.13 31.46
N ARG A 32 29.94 36.23 30.75
CA ARG A 32 30.79 37.42 30.76
C ARG A 32 30.73 38.19 32.08
N ALA A 33 29.57 38.29 32.72
CA ALA A 33 29.45 38.90 34.05
C ALA A 33 30.29 38.15 35.08
N SER A 34 30.21 36.81 35.08
CA SER A 34 31.06 35.94 35.90
C SER A 34 32.53 36.10 35.57
N ARG A 35 32.90 36.16 34.29
CA ARG A 35 34.28 36.43 33.86
C ARG A 35 34.77 37.80 34.32
N ARG A 36 33.94 38.85 34.21
CA ARG A 36 34.26 40.20 34.72
C ARG A 36 34.46 40.19 36.23
N ARG A 37 33.57 39.51 36.98
CA ARG A 37 33.68 39.35 38.44
C ARG A 37 34.95 38.60 38.86
N ARG A 38 35.30 37.51 38.15
CA ARG A 38 36.54 36.75 38.37
C ARG A 38 37.77 37.59 38.03
N LEU A 39 37.72 38.38 36.96
CA LEU A 39 38.81 39.29 36.57
C LEU A 39 38.97 40.46 37.55
N SER A 40 37.87 41.00 38.09
CA SER A 40 37.92 42.06 39.12
C SER A 40 38.39 41.54 40.48
N ALA A 41 38.19 40.24 40.76
CA ALA A 41 38.71 39.59 41.96
C ALA A 41 40.22 39.29 41.89
N MET A 42 40.85 39.39 40.71
CA MET A 42 42.28 39.08 40.48
C MET A 42 43.21 40.31 40.52
N GLY A 43 42.72 41.48 40.97
CA GLY A 43 43.54 42.69 41.14
C GLY A 43 43.45 43.71 39.98
N ALA A 44 43.90 44.95 40.28
CA ALA A 44 43.66 46.21 39.55
C ALA A 44 43.35 46.09 38.05
N LEU A 45 42.15 46.56 37.67
CA LEU A 45 41.58 46.47 36.31
C LEU A 45 42.50 46.98 35.19
N ASP A 46 43.43 47.89 35.48
CA ASP A 46 44.24 48.56 34.47
C ASP A 46 45.46 47.74 34.01
N VAL A 47 46.03 46.88 34.87
CA VAL A 47 47.11 45.95 34.47
C VAL A 47 46.55 44.77 33.69
N VAL A 48 45.38 44.27 34.09
CA VAL A 48 44.68 43.17 33.42
C VAL A 48 44.21 43.58 32.02
N LYS A 49 43.76 44.83 31.82
CA LYS A 49 43.40 45.36 30.49
C LYS A 49 44.58 45.44 29.51
N ARG A 50 45.81 45.68 29.99
CA ARG A 50 47.03 45.71 29.15
C ARG A 50 47.52 44.31 28.73
N LEU A 51 47.22 43.28 29.53
CA LEU A 51 47.57 41.89 29.23
C LEU A 51 46.47 41.13 28.47
N LEU A 52 45.26 41.69 28.41
CA LEU A 52 44.16 41.15 27.61
C LEU A 52 44.36 41.55 26.14
N PRO A 53 44.41 40.60 25.20
CA PRO A 53 44.46 40.95 23.78
C PRO A 53 43.20 41.77 23.41
N ALA A 54 43.40 42.84 22.62
CA ALA A 54 42.37 43.74 22.11
C ALA A 54 41.27 43.05 21.27
N THR A 55 41.36 41.73 21.08
CA THR A 55 40.37 40.87 20.44
C THR A 55 39.11 40.62 21.29
N ALA A 56 39.05 41.15 22.51
CA ALA A 56 37.89 41.02 23.42
C ALA A 56 36.71 41.97 23.13
N SER A 57 36.80 42.76 22.05
CA SER A 57 35.77 43.70 21.60
C SER A 57 35.08 43.25 20.31
N ASP A 58 34.88 41.95 20.12
CA ASP A 58 33.69 41.60 19.33
C ASP A 58 32.49 41.97 20.19
N SER A 59 31.67 42.86 19.65
CA SER A 59 30.52 43.35 20.36
C SER A 59 29.63 42.14 20.64
N LEU A 60 29.46 41.79 21.92
CA LEU A 60 28.76 40.57 22.38
C LEU A 60 27.44 40.38 21.68
N TRP A 61 26.80 41.49 21.35
CA TRP A 61 25.54 41.52 20.66
C TRP A 61 25.62 40.84 19.29
N TRP A 62 26.71 40.98 18.53
CA TRP A 62 26.87 40.31 17.24
C TRP A 62 27.04 38.80 17.35
N ARG A 63 27.80 38.35 18.35
CA ARG A 63 27.95 36.92 18.61
C ARG A 63 26.65 36.32 19.16
N ALA A 64 25.97 37.04 20.06
CA ALA A 64 24.68 36.64 20.60
C ALA A 64 23.60 36.61 19.50
N LEU A 65 23.64 37.55 18.56
CA LEU A 65 22.73 37.59 17.41
C LEU A 65 22.97 36.39 16.49
N ARG A 66 24.23 36.07 16.14
CA ARG A 66 24.55 34.89 15.32
C ARG A 66 24.12 33.58 15.98
N LEU A 67 24.51 33.37 17.25
CA LEU A 67 24.15 32.14 17.97
C LEU A 67 22.64 32.04 18.24
N GLY A 68 21.98 33.17 18.50
CA GLY A 68 20.52 33.24 18.63
C GLY A 68 19.80 32.92 17.32
N ALA A 69 20.24 33.50 16.20
CA ALA A 69 19.69 33.22 14.88
C ALA A 69 19.88 31.74 14.48
N ALA A 70 21.05 31.17 14.73
CA ALA A 70 21.30 29.74 14.49
C ALA A 70 20.39 28.84 15.34
N ALA A 71 20.19 29.18 16.62
CA ALA A 71 19.34 28.41 17.51
C ALA A 71 17.85 28.50 17.12
N ALA A 72 17.38 29.68 16.69
CA ALA A 72 16.02 29.87 16.20
C ALA A 72 15.76 29.08 14.91
N LEU A 73 16.70 29.10 13.96
CA LEU A 73 16.60 28.35 12.70
C LEU A 73 16.67 26.82 12.94
N ALA A 74 17.51 26.36 13.85
CA ALA A 74 17.56 24.95 14.24
C ALA A 74 16.25 24.50 14.92
N GLY A 75 15.67 25.34 15.78
CA GLY A 75 14.36 25.09 16.39
C GLY A 75 13.23 25.05 15.36
N ALA A 76 13.26 25.94 14.36
CA ALA A 76 12.31 25.93 13.25
C ALA A 76 12.45 24.66 12.39
N ALA A 77 13.68 24.17 12.16
CA ALA A 77 13.91 22.90 11.47
C ALA A 77 13.35 21.70 12.26
N LEU A 78 13.52 21.70 13.59
CA LEU A 78 12.98 20.67 14.50
C LEU A 78 11.45 20.67 14.54
N ALA A 79 10.79 21.80 14.31
CA ALA A 79 9.33 21.87 14.21
C ALA A 79 8.77 21.13 12.99
N GLY A 80 9.63 20.69 12.06
CA GLY A 80 9.27 19.89 10.89
C GLY A 80 8.43 20.67 9.89
N PRO A 81 8.96 21.76 9.28
CA PRO A 81 8.25 22.50 8.25
C PRO A 81 8.05 21.58 7.04
N ARG A 82 6.82 21.52 6.56
CA ARG A 82 6.40 20.68 5.44
C ARG A 82 5.58 21.51 4.46
N TRP A 83 6.01 21.50 3.20
CA TRP A 83 5.31 22.18 2.13
C TRP A 83 5.69 21.58 0.78
N GLY A 84 4.81 21.80 -0.19
CA GLY A 84 4.88 21.16 -1.49
C GLY A 84 4.28 19.76 -1.40
N HIS A 85 3.54 19.40 -2.44
CA HIS A 85 2.85 18.14 -2.54
C HIS A 85 3.69 17.19 -3.37
N GLU A 86 4.02 16.03 -2.80
CA GLU A 86 4.59 14.93 -3.56
C GLU A 86 3.46 13.93 -3.81
N ARG A 87 3.15 13.74 -5.09
CA ARG A 87 2.15 12.76 -5.53
C ARG A 87 2.76 11.37 -5.33
N SER A 88 2.63 10.84 -4.13
CA SER A 88 2.99 9.45 -3.89
C SER A 88 1.92 8.59 -4.55
N ALA A 89 2.23 8.05 -5.72
CA ALA A 89 1.35 7.12 -6.39
C ALA A 89 1.30 5.82 -5.57
N VAL A 90 0.40 5.75 -4.59
CA VAL A 90 0.00 4.47 -4.01
C VAL A 90 -0.53 3.65 -5.16
N ARG A 91 0.27 2.68 -5.59
CA ARG A 91 -0.03 1.81 -6.70
C ARG A 91 -1.11 0.83 -6.23
N SER A 92 -2.35 1.29 -6.15
CA SER A 92 -3.53 0.42 -6.07
C SER A 92 -3.56 -0.38 -7.37
N SER A 93 -3.04 -1.61 -7.34
CA SER A 93 -2.67 -2.35 -8.55
C SER A 93 -3.75 -3.29 -9.08
N GLY A 94 -4.99 -3.21 -8.60
CA GLY A 94 -6.08 -4.07 -9.06
C GLY A 94 -7.45 -3.44 -8.86
N VAL A 95 -8.42 -3.85 -9.69
CA VAL A 95 -9.86 -3.56 -9.56
C VAL A 95 -10.49 -4.67 -8.72
N ASP A 96 -11.44 -4.31 -7.86
CA ASP A 96 -12.35 -5.27 -7.23
C ASP A 96 -13.51 -5.54 -8.17
N LEU A 97 -13.52 -6.75 -8.70
CA LEU A 97 -14.48 -7.21 -9.68
C LEU A 97 -15.40 -8.23 -9.02
N VAL A 98 -16.70 -8.08 -9.20
CA VAL A 98 -17.65 -9.18 -8.93
C VAL A 98 -18.26 -9.60 -10.26
N LEU A 99 -18.19 -10.89 -10.55
CA LEU A 99 -18.80 -11.50 -11.73
C LEU A 99 -20.12 -12.14 -11.30
N ALA A 100 -21.23 -11.69 -11.85
CA ALA A 100 -22.55 -12.27 -11.64
C ALA A 100 -22.96 -13.05 -12.87
N VAL A 101 -23.10 -14.37 -12.72
CA VAL A 101 -23.40 -15.29 -13.81
C VAL A 101 -24.82 -15.81 -13.67
N ASP A 102 -25.63 -15.60 -14.70
CA ASP A 102 -26.93 -16.23 -14.83
C ASP A 102 -26.73 -17.74 -15.02
N ALA A 103 -27.30 -18.52 -14.11
CA ALA A 103 -27.31 -19.96 -14.11
C ALA A 103 -28.75 -20.49 -14.13
N SER A 104 -29.69 -19.71 -14.69
CA SER A 104 -31.02 -20.20 -15.00
C SER A 104 -31.01 -21.25 -16.11
N LEU A 105 -32.11 -21.99 -16.27
CA LEU A 105 -32.21 -23.05 -17.27
C LEU A 105 -32.11 -22.54 -18.71
N SER A 106 -32.46 -21.29 -19.00
CA SER A 106 -32.31 -20.71 -20.34
C SER A 106 -30.85 -20.63 -20.80
N MET A 107 -29.91 -20.55 -19.86
CA MET A 107 -28.48 -20.53 -20.14
C MET A 107 -27.94 -21.90 -20.62
N MET A 108 -28.75 -22.97 -20.56
CA MET A 108 -28.43 -24.26 -21.16
C MET A 108 -28.78 -24.34 -22.66
N ALA A 109 -29.41 -23.32 -23.23
CA ALA A 109 -29.67 -23.23 -24.66
C ALA A 109 -28.38 -23.30 -25.49
N THR A 110 -28.49 -23.87 -26.69
CA THR A 110 -27.36 -24.26 -27.55
C THR A 110 -27.18 -23.38 -28.79
N ASP A 111 -27.83 -22.21 -28.80
CA ASP A 111 -27.62 -21.17 -29.81
C ASP A 111 -26.22 -20.54 -29.75
N GLU A 112 -25.54 -20.68 -28.61
CA GLU A 112 -24.09 -20.51 -28.51
C GLU A 112 -23.43 -21.86 -28.19
N THR A 113 -22.36 -22.22 -28.91
CA THR A 113 -21.68 -23.51 -28.72
C THR A 113 -20.70 -23.46 -27.54
N PRO A 114 -20.68 -24.47 -26.63
CA PRO A 114 -21.58 -25.62 -26.57
C PRO A 114 -22.96 -25.31 -25.95
N ASN A 115 -23.04 -24.39 -25.00
CA ASN A 115 -24.25 -23.72 -24.55
C ASN A 115 -23.88 -22.31 -24.04
N ARG A 116 -24.89 -21.46 -23.77
CA ARG A 116 -24.65 -20.07 -23.31
C ARG A 116 -23.80 -20.03 -22.03
N LEU A 117 -24.10 -20.88 -21.02
CA LEU A 117 -23.38 -20.91 -19.75
C LEU A 117 -21.90 -21.27 -19.91
N GLU A 118 -21.59 -22.29 -20.69
CA GLU A 118 -20.21 -22.70 -20.99
C GLU A 118 -19.46 -21.61 -21.76
N ARG A 119 -20.16 -20.88 -22.64
CA ARG A 119 -19.57 -19.72 -23.30
C ARG A 119 -19.24 -18.60 -22.30
N VAL A 120 -20.11 -18.33 -21.34
CA VAL A 120 -19.86 -17.37 -20.25
C VAL A 120 -18.61 -17.78 -19.46
N LYS A 121 -18.51 -19.05 -19.03
CA LYS A 121 -17.33 -19.57 -18.31
C LYS A 121 -16.04 -19.34 -19.09
N GLN A 122 -16.04 -19.59 -20.40
CA GLN A 122 -14.88 -19.33 -21.27
C GLN A 122 -14.52 -17.85 -21.32
N GLU A 123 -15.50 -16.95 -21.46
CA GLU A 123 -15.25 -15.50 -21.48
C GLU A 123 -14.73 -14.99 -20.14
N ILE A 124 -15.19 -15.54 -19.01
CA ILE A 124 -14.66 -15.23 -17.69
C ILE A 124 -13.19 -15.65 -17.56
N ARG A 125 -12.84 -16.88 -17.98
CA ARG A 125 -11.44 -17.34 -17.95
C ARG A 125 -10.54 -16.47 -18.83
N ARG A 126 -11.03 -16.03 -20.00
CA ARG A 126 -10.33 -15.07 -20.87
C ARG A 126 -10.15 -13.71 -20.20
N LEU A 127 -11.21 -13.17 -19.60
CA LEU A 127 -11.15 -11.90 -18.88
C LEU A 127 -10.10 -11.94 -17.78
N ARG A 128 -10.09 -13.02 -16.98
CA ARG A 128 -9.10 -13.23 -15.93
C ARG A 128 -7.67 -13.30 -16.47
N ALA A 129 -7.44 -14.04 -17.56
CA ALA A 129 -6.12 -14.13 -18.18
C ALA A 129 -5.60 -12.76 -18.64
N LEU A 130 -6.49 -11.86 -19.06
CA LEU A 130 -6.12 -10.49 -19.45
C LEU A 130 -5.87 -9.56 -18.25
N SER A 131 -6.26 -9.95 -17.04
CA SER A 131 -6.31 -9.13 -15.82
C SER A 131 -5.84 -9.91 -14.56
N PRO A 132 -4.61 -10.47 -14.53
CA PRO A 132 -4.17 -11.39 -13.47
C PRO A 132 -3.96 -10.76 -12.09
N GLY A 133 -3.96 -9.42 -11.98
CA GLY A 133 -3.80 -8.69 -10.73
C GLY A 133 -5.10 -8.14 -10.13
N ASP A 134 -6.23 -8.31 -10.82
CA ASP A 134 -7.54 -7.87 -10.33
C ASP A 134 -8.10 -8.92 -9.35
N ARG A 135 -8.83 -8.46 -8.32
CA ARG A 135 -9.48 -9.33 -7.35
C ARG A 135 -10.88 -9.63 -7.83
N VAL A 136 -11.25 -10.90 -7.86
CA VAL A 136 -12.49 -11.35 -8.49
C VAL A 136 -13.33 -12.11 -7.46
N GLY A 137 -14.58 -11.70 -7.29
CA GLY A 137 -15.64 -12.47 -6.63
C GLY A 137 -16.59 -13.06 -7.66
N LEU A 138 -17.30 -14.12 -7.28
CA LEU A 138 -18.25 -14.81 -8.14
C LEU A 138 -19.61 -14.94 -7.45
N LEU A 139 -20.64 -14.53 -8.17
CA LEU A 139 -22.05 -14.71 -7.87
C LEU A 139 -22.67 -15.59 -8.96
N ALA A 140 -23.55 -16.50 -8.55
CA ALA A 140 -24.45 -17.19 -9.45
C ALA A 140 -25.88 -16.78 -9.13
N PHE A 141 -26.70 -16.56 -10.15
CA PHE A 141 -28.08 -16.18 -9.95
C PHE A 141 -29.05 -16.83 -10.93
N ALA A 142 -30.29 -16.95 -10.48
CA ALA A 142 -31.47 -17.37 -11.22
C ALA A 142 -32.66 -16.67 -10.53
N GLY A 143 -33.62 -17.41 -9.97
CA GLY A 143 -34.69 -16.80 -9.16
C GLY A 143 -34.18 -16.11 -7.88
N ARG A 144 -32.97 -16.46 -7.42
CA ARG A 144 -32.22 -15.83 -6.33
C ARG A 144 -30.75 -15.69 -6.68
N SER A 145 -30.03 -14.84 -5.97
CA SER A 145 -28.59 -14.65 -6.10
C SER A 145 -27.82 -15.28 -4.93
N TYR A 146 -26.72 -15.95 -5.26
CA TYR A 146 -25.84 -16.66 -4.32
C TYR A 146 -24.38 -16.25 -4.52
N VAL A 147 -23.71 -15.89 -3.43
CA VAL A 147 -22.26 -15.65 -3.40
C VAL A 147 -21.55 -17.00 -3.38
N LEU A 148 -20.88 -17.34 -4.49
CA LEU A 148 -20.07 -18.55 -4.57
C LEU A 148 -18.66 -18.31 -4.02
N THR A 149 -18.09 -17.14 -4.32
CA THR A 149 -16.76 -16.78 -3.85
C THR A 149 -16.71 -15.30 -3.47
N PRO A 150 -16.21 -14.97 -2.27
CA PRO A 150 -15.82 -13.60 -1.94
C PRO A 150 -14.75 -13.05 -2.91
N VAL A 151 -14.56 -11.73 -2.93
CA VAL A 151 -13.55 -11.08 -3.76
C VAL A 151 -12.15 -11.57 -3.37
N THR A 152 -11.46 -12.27 -4.28
CA THR A 152 -10.15 -12.90 -4.04
C THR A 152 -9.18 -12.73 -5.22
N VAL A 153 -7.87 -12.81 -4.96
CA VAL A 153 -6.84 -12.93 -6.01
C VAL A 153 -6.65 -14.38 -6.48
N ASP A 154 -7.15 -15.35 -5.70
CA ASP A 154 -6.98 -16.77 -6.00
C ASP A 154 -7.93 -17.20 -7.12
N GLY A 155 -7.42 -17.19 -8.33
CA GLY A 155 -8.21 -17.64 -9.45
C GLY A 155 -8.24 -19.16 -9.64
N GLY A 156 -7.43 -19.95 -8.92
CA GLY A 156 -7.62 -21.39 -8.87
C GLY A 156 -8.92 -21.74 -8.13
N ALA A 157 -9.20 -21.04 -7.03
CA ALA A 157 -10.49 -21.13 -6.36
C ALA A 157 -11.65 -20.72 -7.29
N LEU A 158 -11.51 -19.60 -8.01
CA LEU A 158 -12.52 -19.16 -8.98
C LEU A 158 -12.78 -20.23 -10.07
N ASP A 159 -11.73 -20.82 -10.63
CA ASP A 159 -11.85 -21.87 -11.66
C ASP A 159 -12.63 -23.09 -11.11
N LEU A 160 -12.37 -23.52 -9.86
CA LEU A 160 -13.11 -24.60 -9.22
C LEU A 160 -14.62 -24.32 -9.12
N PHE A 161 -15.01 -23.09 -8.74
CA PHE A 161 -16.43 -22.71 -8.68
C PHE A 161 -17.06 -22.57 -10.05
N LEU A 162 -16.33 -22.07 -11.05
CA LEU A 162 -16.82 -22.00 -12.44
C LEU A 162 -17.02 -23.38 -13.05
N ASP A 163 -16.11 -24.33 -12.77
CA ASP A 163 -16.19 -25.70 -13.28
C ASP A 163 -17.45 -26.42 -12.77
N ASN A 164 -17.79 -26.18 -11.50
CA ASN A 164 -18.97 -26.77 -10.83
C ASN A 164 -20.24 -25.93 -10.94
N LEU A 165 -20.21 -24.80 -11.68
CA LEU A 165 -21.39 -23.95 -11.85
C LEU A 165 -22.37 -24.60 -12.83
N ASP A 166 -23.55 -24.96 -12.33
CA ASP A 166 -24.64 -25.61 -13.06
C ASP A 166 -25.99 -25.07 -12.56
N PRO A 167 -27.08 -25.08 -13.36
CA PRO A 167 -28.39 -24.60 -12.92
C PRO A 167 -28.95 -25.30 -11.68
N SER A 168 -28.51 -26.52 -11.37
CA SER A 168 -28.88 -27.21 -10.13
C SER A 168 -28.39 -26.50 -8.86
N VAL A 169 -27.32 -25.70 -8.94
CA VAL A 169 -26.73 -24.98 -7.78
C VAL A 169 -27.63 -23.86 -7.27
N VAL A 170 -28.42 -23.24 -8.15
CA VAL A 170 -29.18 -22.02 -7.83
C VAL A 170 -30.56 -22.32 -7.21
N GLY A 171 -31.01 -23.58 -7.25
CA GLY A 171 -32.16 -24.14 -6.51
C GLY A 171 -33.56 -23.57 -6.83
N GLN A 172 -33.66 -22.33 -7.32
CA GLN A 172 -34.89 -21.62 -7.63
C GLN A 172 -34.87 -21.12 -9.08
N ALA A 173 -35.89 -21.54 -9.84
CA ALA A 173 -36.08 -21.09 -11.21
C ALA A 173 -36.46 -19.59 -11.29
N GLY A 174 -36.16 -18.97 -12.43
CA GLY A 174 -36.36 -17.54 -12.71
C GLY A 174 -35.03 -16.83 -12.97
N SER A 175 -35.09 -15.51 -13.13
CA SER A 175 -33.94 -14.61 -13.21
C SER A 175 -34.26 -13.34 -12.43
N SER A 176 -33.38 -12.95 -11.49
CA SER A 176 -33.54 -11.78 -10.62
C SER A 176 -32.30 -10.90 -10.69
N LEU A 177 -32.25 -9.97 -11.64
CA LEU A 177 -31.10 -9.09 -11.84
C LEU A 177 -31.01 -8.03 -10.74
N ALA A 178 -32.14 -7.48 -10.25
CA ALA A 178 -32.15 -6.43 -9.24
C ALA A 178 -31.53 -6.90 -7.91
N SER A 179 -31.91 -8.11 -7.45
CA SER A 179 -31.36 -8.71 -6.23
C SER A 179 -29.88 -9.04 -6.39
N THR A 180 -29.49 -9.53 -7.58
CA THR A 180 -28.10 -9.82 -7.94
C THR A 180 -27.23 -8.57 -7.94
N ILE A 181 -27.71 -7.47 -8.53
CA ILE A 181 -27.01 -6.19 -8.54
C ILE A 181 -26.84 -5.67 -7.12
N THR A 182 -27.89 -5.75 -6.30
CA THR A 182 -27.82 -5.33 -4.89
C THR A 182 -26.79 -6.15 -4.13
N GLN A 183 -26.83 -7.49 -4.23
CA GLN A 183 -25.91 -8.37 -3.52
C GLN A 183 -24.46 -8.22 -3.99
N GLY A 184 -24.23 -8.05 -5.30
CA GLY A 184 -22.90 -7.79 -5.83
C GLY A 184 -22.34 -6.44 -5.43
N THR A 185 -23.20 -5.41 -5.35
CA THR A 185 -22.81 -4.10 -4.84
C THR A 185 -22.45 -4.18 -3.36
N ASP A 186 -23.27 -4.84 -2.55
CA ASP A 186 -23.00 -5.02 -1.11
C ASP A 186 -21.70 -5.83 -0.89
N LEU A 187 -21.44 -6.88 -1.68
CA LEU A 187 -20.19 -7.65 -1.63
C LEU A 187 -18.95 -6.78 -1.95
N LEU A 188 -19.06 -5.91 -2.95
CA LEU A 188 -18.00 -4.94 -3.29
C LEU A 188 -17.84 -3.86 -2.23
N ALA A 189 -18.92 -3.44 -1.56
CA ALA A 189 -18.87 -2.44 -0.49
C ALA A 189 -18.09 -2.94 0.74
N LEU A 190 -18.05 -4.26 0.96
CA LEU A 190 -17.25 -4.88 2.03
C LEU A 190 -15.73 -4.78 1.78
N THR A 191 -15.28 -4.48 0.56
CA THR A 191 -13.85 -4.36 0.27
C THR A 191 -13.30 -3.01 0.75
N LYS A 192 -12.21 -3.04 1.54
CA LYS A 192 -11.59 -1.85 2.16
C LYS A 192 -10.35 -1.32 1.42
N SER A 193 -10.06 -1.82 0.22
CA SER A 193 -8.81 -1.57 -0.51
C SER A 193 -8.69 -0.18 -1.14
N GLY A 194 -9.76 0.62 -1.14
CA GLY A 194 -9.82 1.86 -1.91
C GLY A 194 -9.67 1.66 -3.43
N ALA A 195 -9.73 0.40 -3.91
CA ALA A 195 -9.67 0.04 -5.32
C ALA A 195 -10.97 0.39 -6.04
N ASP A 196 -10.87 0.57 -7.36
CA ASP A 196 -12.04 0.68 -8.21
C ASP A 196 -12.91 -0.57 -8.10
N ARG A 197 -14.23 -0.38 -8.09
CA ARG A 197 -15.20 -1.45 -7.93
C ARG A 197 -16.03 -1.59 -9.20
N ALA A 198 -16.18 -2.83 -9.68
CA ALA A 198 -17.02 -3.11 -10.82
C ALA A 198 -17.81 -4.41 -10.64
N LEU A 199 -19.06 -4.39 -11.09
CA LEU A 199 -19.94 -5.55 -11.17
C LEU A 199 -20.15 -5.88 -12.65
N VAL A 200 -19.84 -7.11 -13.05
CA VAL A 200 -20.06 -7.59 -14.42
C VAL A 200 -21.15 -8.66 -14.39
N VAL A 201 -22.27 -8.42 -15.09
CA VAL A 201 -23.41 -9.32 -15.14
C VAL A 201 -23.44 -10.02 -16.50
N PHE A 202 -23.51 -11.34 -16.51
CA PHE A 202 -23.60 -12.18 -17.70
C PHE A 202 -24.97 -12.86 -17.70
N SER A 203 -25.80 -12.60 -18.71
CA SER A 203 -27.17 -13.14 -18.81
C SER A 203 -27.69 -13.05 -20.24
N ASP A 204 -28.75 -13.80 -20.55
CA ASP A 204 -29.55 -13.62 -21.77
C ASP A 204 -30.60 -12.49 -21.63
N GLY A 205 -30.71 -11.90 -20.44
CA GLY A 205 -31.61 -10.79 -20.14
C GLY A 205 -33.09 -11.19 -20.06
N GLU A 206 -33.39 -12.49 -20.09
CA GLU A 206 -34.74 -12.99 -19.98
C GLU A 206 -35.19 -12.96 -18.50
N GLY A 207 -35.98 -11.95 -18.15
CA GLY A 207 -36.48 -11.74 -16.80
C GLY A 207 -37.90 -11.15 -16.78
N PHE A 208 -38.57 -11.31 -15.64
CA PHE A 208 -39.95 -10.85 -15.41
C PHE A 208 -40.04 -9.83 -14.28
N GLU A 209 -38.91 -9.22 -13.90
CA GLU A 209 -38.85 -8.29 -12.78
C GLU A 209 -39.34 -6.88 -13.14
N PRO A 210 -39.87 -6.12 -12.17
CA PRO A 210 -40.26 -4.73 -12.38
C PRO A 210 -39.05 -3.88 -12.79
N GLN A 211 -39.16 -3.18 -13.92
CA GLN A 211 -38.09 -2.31 -14.44
C GLN A 211 -37.65 -1.24 -13.45
N GLU A 212 -38.58 -0.71 -12.64
CA GLU A 212 -38.29 0.30 -11.63
C GLU A 212 -37.36 -0.21 -10.53
N GLU A 213 -37.55 -1.46 -10.10
CA GLU A 213 -36.73 -2.11 -9.06
C GLU A 213 -35.30 -2.33 -9.57
N LEU A 214 -35.16 -2.81 -10.81
CA LEU A 214 -33.87 -2.98 -11.47
C LEU A 214 -33.14 -1.65 -11.63
N ALA A 215 -33.83 -0.60 -12.07
CA ALA A 215 -33.27 0.74 -12.21
C ALA A 215 -32.88 1.35 -10.85
N ALA A 216 -33.64 1.08 -9.78
CA ALA A 216 -33.28 1.50 -8.43
C ALA A 216 -32.01 0.80 -7.92
N ALA A 217 -31.90 -0.52 -8.09
CA ALA A 217 -30.70 -1.27 -7.73
C ALA A 217 -29.45 -0.79 -8.50
N ALA A 218 -29.60 -0.55 -9.80
CA ALA A 218 -28.54 -0.03 -10.66
C ALA A 218 -28.09 1.40 -10.26
N ARG A 219 -29.03 2.29 -9.91
CA ARG A 219 -28.71 3.64 -9.42
C ARG A 219 -27.97 3.60 -8.09
N ARG A 220 -28.41 2.75 -7.15
CA ARG A 220 -27.72 2.53 -5.88
C ARG A 220 -26.27 2.07 -6.09
N ALA A 221 -26.03 1.17 -7.03
CA ALA A 221 -24.67 0.74 -7.36
C ALA A 221 -23.80 1.92 -7.84
N ALA A 222 -24.34 2.78 -8.70
CA ALA A 222 -23.64 3.97 -9.17
C ALA A 222 -23.35 4.99 -8.04
N GLU A 223 -24.31 5.20 -7.13
CA GLU A 223 -24.12 6.05 -5.93
C GLU A 223 -22.98 5.53 -5.04
N GLN A 224 -22.81 4.20 -4.96
CA GLN A 224 -21.72 3.55 -4.24
C GLN A 224 -20.42 3.43 -5.06
N GLN A 225 -20.33 4.14 -6.18
CA GLN A 225 -19.18 4.15 -7.09
C GLN A 225 -18.84 2.76 -7.66
N VAL A 226 -19.83 1.87 -7.75
CA VAL A 226 -19.71 0.56 -8.40
C VAL A 226 -20.13 0.71 -9.86
N LYS A 227 -19.21 0.42 -10.79
CA LYS A 227 -19.53 0.42 -12.22
C LYS A 227 -20.19 -0.89 -12.62
N ILE A 228 -21.36 -0.82 -13.23
CA ILE A 228 -22.02 -2.00 -13.80
C ILE A 228 -21.63 -2.18 -15.28
N VAL A 229 -21.25 -3.40 -15.63
CA VAL A 229 -21.09 -3.86 -17.02
C VAL A 229 -22.04 -5.03 -17.24
N THR A 230 -22.95 -4.93 -18.20
CA THR A 230 -23.86 -6.03 -18.56
C THR A 230 -23.43 -6.65 -19.87
N VAL A 231 -23.48 -7.99 -19.96
CA VAL A 231 -23.00 -8.77 -21.09
C VAL A 231 -24.07 -9.77 -21.51
N GLY A 232 -24.57 -9.61 -22.72
CA GLY A 232 -25.59 -10.46 -23.32
C GLY A 232 -25.05 -11.77 -23.88
N PHE A 233 -25.86 -12.82 -23.79
CA PHE A 233 -25.64 -14.12 -24.45
C PHE A 233 -26.95 -14.63 -25.08
N GLY A 234 -26.81 -15.40 -26.15
CA GLY A 234 -27.92 -15.98 -26.90
C GLY A 234 -28.33 -15.19 -28.14
N THR A 235 -29.44 -15.61 -28.73
CA THR A 235 -29.92 -15.11 -30.03
C THR A 235 -31.38 -14.67 -29.96
N ALA A 236 -31.73 -13.66 -30.77
CA ALA A 236 -33.10 -13.15 -30.85
C ALA A 236 -34.06 -14.13 -31.53
N GLN A 237 -33.55 -15.09 -32.31
CA GLN A 237 -34.34 -16.17 -32.94
C GLN A 237 -34.80 -17.21 -31.90
N GLY A 238 -34.11 -17.28 -30.77
CA GLY A 238 -34.38 -18.20 -29.69
C GLY A 238 -33.90 -19.63 -29.94
N SER A 239 -33.83 -20.41 -28.85
CA SER A 239 -33.42 -21.81 -28.89
C SER A 239 -34.16 -22.62 -27.83
N THR A 240 -34.30 -23.92 -28.09
CA THR A 240 -34.81 -24.89 -27.12
C THR A 240 -33.78 -25.15 -26.01
N ILE A 241 -34.25 -25.58 -24.85
CA ILE A 241 -33.43 -25.84 -23.67
C ILE A 241 -33.30 -27.36 -23.45
N PRO A 242 -32.13 -27.97 -23.65
CA PRO A 242 -31.91 -29.37 -23.30
C PRO A 242 -31.79 -29.54 -21.77
N VAL A 243 -32.54 -30.47 -21.21
CA VAL A 243 -32.50 -30.87 -19.80
C VAL A 243 -32.03 -32.32 -19.72
N ARG A 244 -31.10 -32.59 -18.82
CA ARG A 244 -30.56 -33.93 -18.60
C ARG A 244 -31.18 -34.52 -17.34
N ASP A 245 -31.89 -35.63 -17.48
CA ASP A 245 -32.46 -36.37 -16.35
C ASP A 245 -32.13 -37.86 -16.50
N GLY A 246 -31.55 -38.46 -15.45
CA GLY A 246 -31.24 -39.89 -15.40
C GLY A 246 -30.39 -40.43 -16.57
N GLY A 247 -29.58 -39.59 -17.23
CA GLY A 247 -28.78 -39.96 -18.41
C GLY A 247 -29.45 -39.75 -19.76
N THR A 248 -30.75 -39.41 -19.79
CA THR A 248 -31.49 -39.07 -21.02
C THR A 248 -31.56 -37.56 -21.19
N VAL A 249 -31.37 -37.07 -22.42
CA VAL A 249 -31.54 -35.64 -22.75
C VAL A 249 -32.91 -35.45 -23.37
N HIS A 250 -33.74 -34.63 -22.75
CA HIS A 250 -35.03 -34.22 -23.29
C HIS A 250 -35.11 -32.69 -23.36
N GLN A 251 -36.03 -32.16 -24.16
CA GLN A 251 -36.25 -30.72 -24.22
C GLN A 251 -37.11 -30.27 -23.04
N LYS A 252 -36.81 -29.10 -22.48
CA LYS A 252 -37.67 -28.49 -21.46
C LYS A 252 -39.07 -28.24 -22.03
N THR A 253 -40.08 -28.74 -21.36
CA THR A 253 -41.49 -28.47 -21.67
C THR A 253 -42.13 -27.59 -20.60
N ASP A 254 -43.17 -26.85 -20.98
CA ASP A 254 -44.03 -26.13 -20.05
C ASP A 254 -45.10 -27.06 -19.42
N GLU A 255 -45.96 -26.50 -18.57
CA GLU A 255 -47.07 -27.24 -17.92
C GLU A 255 -48.08 -27.81 -18.92
N SER A 256 -48.12 -27.29 -20.16
CA SER A 256 -48.98 -27.75 -21.24
C SER A 256 -48.33 -28.81 -22.12
N GLY A 257 -47.07 -29.18 -21.84
CA GLY A 257 -46.29 -30.15 -22.63
C GLY A 257 -45.67 -29.57 -23.90
N GLN A 258 -45.71 -28.25 -24.11
CA GLN A 258 -45.08 -27.60 -25.25
C GLN A 258 -43.61 -27.31 -24.96
N VAL A 259 -42.76 -27.41 -25.99
CA VAL A 259 -41.32 -27.15 -25.86
C VAL A 259 -41.07 -25.67 -25.62
N VAL A 260 -40.30 -25.36 -24.57
CA VAL A 260 -39.94 -23.99 -24.20
C VAL A 260 -38.82 -23.48 -25.12
N VAL A 261 -39.01 -22.30 -25.68
CA VAL A 261 -38.01 -21.58 -26.48
C VAL A 261 -37.59 -20.30 -25.75
N THR A 262 -36.33 -20.22 -25.34
CA THR A 262 -35.74 -19.03 -24.71
C THR A 262 -35.19 -18.08 -25.75
N HIS A 263 -35.36 -16.78 -25.54
CA HIS A 263 -34.90 -15.72 -26.46
C HIS A 263 -33.98 -14.76 -25.73
N TYR A 264 -32.95 -14.27 -26.42
CA TYR A 264 -32.14 -13.16 -25.93
C TYR A 264 -32.97 -11.86 -25.91
N ARG A 265 -33.06 -11.21 -24.73
CA ARG A 265 -33.84 -9.99 -24.50
C ARG A 265 -32.98 -8.91 -23.85
N PRO A 266 -32.41 -7.98 -24.63
CA PRO A 266 -31.40 -7.05 -24.11
C PRO A 266 -31.99 -5.91 -23.25
N GLU A 267 -33.31 -5.74 -23.19
CA GLU A 267 -33.96 -4.54 -22.64
C GLU A 267 -33.61 -4.33 -21.16
N LEU A 268 -33.68 -5.38 -20.35
CA LEU A 268 -33.34 -5.31 -18.92
C LEU A 268 -31.84 -5.06 -18.70
N LEU A 269 -30.98 -5.68 -19.51
CA LEU A 269 -29.53 -5.49 -19.43
C LEU A 269 -29.10 -4.08 -19.84
N GLN A 270 -29.76 -3.50 -20.84
CA GLN A 270 -29.56 -2.11 -21.27
C GLN A 270 -30.08 -1.13 -20.22
N LEU A 271 -31.24 -1.40 -19.62
CA LEU A 271 -31.80 -0.59 -18.54
C LEU A 271 -30.85 -0.56 -17.33
N ALA A 272 -30.36 -1.72 -16.87
CA ALA A 272 -29.43 -1.80 -15.75
C ALA A 272 -28.12 -1.05 -16.02
N ALA A 273 -27.54 -1.22 -17.22
CA ALA A 273 -26.34 -0.49 -17.59
C ALA A 273 -26.60 1.02 -17.69
N SER A 274 -27.66 1.47 -18.36
CA SER A 274 -27.95 2.91 -18.50
C SER A 274 -28.24 3.59 -17.16
N ALA A 275 -29.03 2.96 -16.28
CA ALA A 275 -29.37 3.48 -14.97
C ALA A 275 -28.16 3.61 -14.03
N ALA A 276 -27.17 2.74 -14.17
CA ALA A 276 -25.90 2.81 -13.42
C ALA A 276 -24.82 3.67 -14.10
N ASN A 277 -25.15 4.37 -15.20
CA ASN A 277 -24.17 5.01 -16.10
C ASN A 277 -23.04 4.03 -16.48
N GLY A 278 -23.37 2.76 -16.69
CA GLY A 278 -22.53 1.59 -16.89
C GLY A 278 -22.09 1.37 -18.34
N THR A 279 -21.88 0.11 -18.71
CA THR A 279 -21.60 -0.29 -20.10
C THR A 279 -22.36 -1.55 -20.45
N PHE A 280 -23.10 -1.52 -21.56
CA PHE A 280 -23.79 -2.69 -22.11
C PHE A 280 -22.98 -3.27 -23.25
N ILE A 281 -22.80 -4.60 -23.25
CA ILE A 281 -22.14 -5.37 -24.30
C ILE A 281 -23.17 -6.36 -24.86
N PRO A 282 -23.58 -6.20 -26.13
CA PRO A 282 -24.60 -7.06 -26.73
C PRO A 282 -24.09 -8.48 -27.02
N ALA A 283 -25.00 -9.43 -27.22
CA ALA A 283 -24.67 -10.83 -27.49
C ALA A 283 -23.90 -11.03 -28.80
N GLU A 284 -24.12 -10.19 -29.81
CA GLU A 284 -23.42 -10.26 -31.10
C GLU A 284 -21.97 -9.72 -31.03
N ALA A 285 -21.60 -9.09 -29.90
CA ALA A 285 -20.28 -8.52 -29.75
C ALA A 285 -19.18 -9.60 -29.80
N THR A 286 -18.19 -9.36 -30.67
CA THR A 286 -16.94 -10.12 -30.70
C THR A 286 -16.02 -9.69 -29.56
N ASP A 287 -15.24 -10.66 -29.05
CA ASP A 287 -14.24 -10.47 -27.99
C ASP A 287 -14.78 -9.71 -26.77
N LYS A 288 -15.78 -10.32 -26.12
CA LYS A 288 -16.47 -9.74 -24.96
C LYS A 288 -15.49 -9.48 -23.82
N ALA A 289 -14.58 -10.42 -23.53
CA ALA A 289 -13.53 -10.24 -22.52
C ALA A 289 -12.68 -8.97 -22.73
N ALA A 290 -12.20 -8.70 -23.96
CA ALA A 290 -11.44 -7.47 -24.23
C ALA A 290 -12.28 -6.20 -24.06
N ARG A 291 -13.56 -6.24 -24.46
CA ARG A 291 -14.48 -5.10 -24.27
C ARG A 291 -14.74 -4.82 -22.79
N ILE A 292 -14.97 -5.84 -21.97
CA ILE A 292 -15.11 -5.70 -20.51
C ILE A 292 -13.84 -5.06 -19.95
N LYS A 293 -12.66 -5.58 -20.29
CA LYS A 293 -11.37 -4.99 -19.86
C LYS A 293 -11.24 -3.52 -20.26
N SER A 294 -11.64 -3.16 -21.47
CA SER A 294 -11.59 -1.76 -21.94
C SER A 294 -12.53 -0.84 -21.14
N ALA A 295 -13.71 -1.33 -20.76
CA ALA A 295 -14.66 -0.61 -19.91
C ALA A 295 -14.09 -0.40 -18.50
N LEU A 296 -13.45 -1.44 -17.93
CA LEU A 296 -12.79 -1.38 -16.62
C LEU A 296 -11.55 -0.46 -16.63
N ALA A 297 -10.78 -0.43 -17.72
CA ALA A 297 -9.59 0.42 -17.84
C ALA A 297 -9.93 1.92 -17.80
N ARG A 298 -11.11 2.33 -18.27
CA ARG A 298 -11.58 3.72 -18.18
C ARG A 298 -11.80 4.14 -16.72
N LEU A 299 -12.20 3.23 -15.84
CA LEU A 299 -12.38 3.50 -14.41
C LEU A 299 -11.06 3.85 -13.73
N ARG A 300 -10.00 3.09 -14.04
CA ARG A 300 -8.65 3.28 -13.49
C ARG A 300 -8.10 4.70 -13.69
N THR A 301 -8.54 5.39 -14.75
CA THR A 301 -8.07 6.74 -15.06
C THR A 301 -8.83 7.80 -14.26
N SER A 302 -10.14 7.61 -14.06
CA SER A 302 -11.00 8.56 -13.35
C SER A 302 -10.72 8.59 -11.84
N SER A 303 -10.57 7.44 -11.19
CA SER A 303 -10.39 7.36 -9.73
C SER A 303 -8.99 7.76 -9.27
N ARG A 304 -7.97 7.56 -10.12
CA ARG A 304 -6.59 8.03 -9.87
C ARG A 304 -6.49 9.55 -9.76
N THR A 305 -7.45 10.28 -10.32
CA THR A 305 -7.54 11.73 -10.17
C THR A 305 -8.14 12.13 -8.82
N MET A 306 -8.98 11.28 -8.22
CA MET A 306 -9.67 11.56 -6.96
C MET A 306 -8.88 11.14 -5.70
N GLN A 307 -8.09 10.05 -5.76
CA GLN A 307 -7.20 9.61 -4.66
C GLN A 307 -5.76 10.09 -4.89
N THR A 308 -5.54 11.40 -4.90
CA THR A 308 -4.19 11.92 -4.65
C THR A 308 -4.12 12.23 -3.16
N ASP A 309 -3.63 11.29 -2.36
CA ASP A 309 -3.21 11.61 -1.00
C ASP A 309 -2.05 12.60 -1.10
N ASP A 310 -2.36 13.87 -0.84
CA ASP A 310 -1.43 14.98 -0.89
C ASP A 310 -0.51 14.90 0.35
N THR A 311 0.50 14.04 0.28
CA THR A 311 1.53 13.99 1.32
C THR A 311 2.42 15.22 1.21
N LEU A 312 2.39 16.08 2.24
CA LEU A 312 3.26 17.25 2.36
C LEU A 312 4.71 16.80 2.56
N VAL A 313 5.62 17.29 1.72
CA VAL A 313 7.04 16.94 1.78
C VAL A 313 7.71 17.65 2.96
N PRO A 314 8.50 16.94 3.81
CA PRO A 314 9.29 17.58 4.86
C PRO A 314 10.42 18.42 4.25
N ARG A 315 10.48 19.71 4.61
CA ARG A 315 11.38 20.74 4.07
C ARG A 315 12.27 21.39 5.14
N PHE A 316 12.51 20.70 6.25
CA PHE A 316 13.36 21.17 7.36
C PHE A 316 14.79 21.57 6.92
N GLN A 317 15.27 21.05 5.80
CA GLN A 317 16.59 21.34 5.22
C GLN A 317 16.82 22.84 4.99
N TRP A 318 15.79 23.57 4.53
CA TRP A 318 15.88 25.01 4.25
C TRP A 318 16.14 25.86 5.51
N PHE A 319 15.78 25.36 6.68
CA PHE A 319 16.05 26.02 7.97
C PHE A 319 17.31 25.49 8.64
N LEU A 320 17.60 24.19 8.48
CA LEU A 320 18.78 23.57 9.08
C LEU A 320 20.09 24.04 8.42
N LEU A 321 20.13 24.14 7.09
CA LEU A 321 21.33 24.52 6.35
C LEU A 321 21.85 25.92 6.75
N PRO A 322 21.04 27.00 6.76
CA PRO A 322 21.51 28.31 7.23
C PRO A 322 21.87 28.30 8.72
N ALA A 323 21.22 27.50 9.57
CA ALA A 323 21.61 27.36 10.98
C ALA A 323 23.05 26.84 11.11
N VAL A 324 23.39 25.78 10.38
CA VAL A 324 24.74 25.20 10.35
C VAL A 324 25.75 26.17 9.77
N LEU A 325 25.41 26.89 8.69
CA LEU A 325 26.31 27.90 8.10
C LEU A 325 26.64 29.04 9.07
N ILE A 326 25.67 29.51 9.86
CA ILE A 326 25.90 30.57 10.85
C ILE A 326 26.82 30.09 11.98
N LEU A 327 26.65 28.84 12.43
CA LEU A 327 27.55 28.23 13.43
C LEU A 327 28.97 28.07 12.88
N TRP A 328 29.09 27.63 11.63
CA TRP A 328 30.39 27.54 10.95
C TRP A 328 31.06 28.92 10.80
N LEU A 329 30.29 29.95 10.44
CA LEU A 329 30.80 31.32 10.36
C LEU A 329 31.24 31.85 11.73
N ASP A 330 30.47 31.61 12.81
CA ASP A 330 30.84 32.03 14.16
C ASP A 330 32.16 31.38 14.61
N THR A 331 32.32 30.08 14.34
CA THR A 331 33.57 29.35 14.66
C THR A 331 34.75 29.83 13.82
N ALA A 332 34.58 30.08 12.52
CA ALA A 332 35.64 30.60 11.65
C ALA A 332 36.08 32.01 12.05
N LEU A 333 35.13 32.89 12.40
CA LEU A 333 35.39 34.25 12.89
C LEU A 333 36.06 34.23 14.27
N ALA A 334 35.69 33.29 15.14
CA ALA A 334 36.37 33.05 16.41
C ALA A 334 37.82 32.55 16.20
N GLY A 335 38.04 31.69 15.20
CA GLY A 335 39.34 31.11 14.84
C GLY A 335 40.34 32.11 14.28
N ARG A 336 39.90 33.09 13.48
CA ARG A 336 40.80 34.13 12.90
C ARG A 336 41.44 35.07 13.93
N ARG A 337 40.93 35.13 15.17
CA ARG A 337 41.37 36.09 16.19
C ARG A 337 42.25 35.51 17.31
N SER A 338 42.54 34.21 17.29
CA SER A 338 43.47 33.55 18.21
C SER A 338 44.63 32.91 17.46
N ARG A 339 45.54 33.73 16.93
CA ARG A 339 46.78 33.22 16.31
C ARG A 339 47.79 32.65 17.34
N ARG A 340 47.51 32.70 18.65
CA ARG A 340 48.46 32.30 19.71
C ARG A 340 48.02 31.19 20.66
N ARG A 341 46.82 30.60 20.50
CA ARG A 341 46.45 29.34 21.17
C ARG A 341 45.87 28.34 20.16
N ARG A 342 46.72 27.97 19.20
CA ARG A 342 46.57 26.71 18.45
C ARG A 342 46.80 25.57 19.45
N ARG A 343 45.78 24.79 19.78
CA ARG A 343 45.83 23.30 19.82
C ARG A 343 44.70 22.57 20.57
N ALA A 344 43.84 23.22 21.36
CA ALA A 344 42.85 22.46 22.15
C ALA A 344 41.37 22.66 21.74
N ALA A 345 40.88 23.89 21.63
CA ALA A 345 39.42 24.12 21.46
C ALA A 345 38.92 24.15 20.00
N ALA A 346 39.82 24.39 19.04
CA ALA A 346 39.49 24.47 17.62
C ALA A 346 39.41 23.08 16.95
N SER A 347 40.05 22.06 17.52
CA SER A 347 39.91 20.67 17.07
C SER A 347 38.57 20.09 17.47
N GLU A 348 38.11 20.29 18.70
CA GLU A 348 36.87 19.66 19.20
C GLU A 348 35.59 20.21 18.53
N THR A 349 35.52 21.54 18.32
CA THR A 349 34.33 22.19 17.75
C THR A 349 34.29 22.14 16.23
N ALA A 350 35.44 22.19 15.56
CA ALA A 350 35.50 21.96 14.12
C ALA A 350 35.21 20.50 13.78
N VAL A 351 35.67 19.55 14.60
CA VAL A 351 35.29 18.13 14.49
C VAL A 351 33.80 17.96 14.73
N ALA A 352 33.19 18.62 15.72
CA ALA A 352 31.74 18.55 15.93
C ALA A 352 30.93 19.13 14.75
N ALA A 353 31.38 20.23 14.15
CA ALA A 353 30.74 20.85 12.99
C ALA A 353 30.92 20.02 11.70
N SER A 354 32.12 19.46 11.46
CA SER A 354 32.34 18.55 10.35
C SER A 354 31.67 17.19 10.56
N LEU A 355 31.56 16.69 11.80
CA LEU A 355 30.75 15.51 12.14
C LEU A 355 29.25 15.79 11.95
N ALA A 356 28.77 17.01 12.25
CA ALA A 356 27.39 17.42 11.99
C ALA A 356 27.11 17.57 10.49
N CYS A 357 28.03 18.13 9.70
CA CYS A 357 27.94 18.14 8.23
C CYS A 357 28.04 16.71 7.65
N LEU A 358 28.88 15.85 8.24
CA LEU A 358 28.98 14.44 7.87
C LEU A 358 27.69 13.69 8.23
N LEU A 359 27.05 13.97 9.37
CA LEU A 359 25.78 13.38 9.79
C LEU A 359 24.59 13.87 8.95
N VAL A 360 24.60 15.14 8.51
CA VAL A 360 23.62 15.68 7.55
C VAL A 360 23.82 15.05 6.16
N GLY A 361 25.05 14.76 5.75
CA GLY A 361 25.35 14.01 4.52
C GLY A 361 25.11 12.49 4.62
N LEU A 362 25.37 11.88 5.77
CA LEU A 362 25.18 10.46 6.08
C LEU A 362 23.72 10.11 6.35
N GLY A 363 22.89 11.08 6.74
CA GLY A 363 21.44 10.92 6.87
C GLY A 363 20.74 10.49 5.57
N CYS A 364 21.43 10.57 4.42
CA CYS A 364 20.96 10.04 3.14
C CYS A 364 21.92 9.08 2.44
N ALA A 365 23.10 8.80 3.00
CA ALA A 365 24.00 7.81 2.42
C ALA A 365 23.64 6.42 2.98
N SER A 366 22.57 5.83 2.45
CA SER A 366 22.54 4.37 2.38
C SER A 366 23.88 3.93 1.79
N SER A 367 24.60 3.04 2.47
CA SER A 367 25.89 2.55 1.97
C SER A 367 25.70 2.17 0.50
N PRO A 368 26.54 2.63 -0.44
CA PRO A 368 26.32 2.37 -1.87
C PRO A 368 26.13 0.88 -2.17
N ARG A 369 26.71 0.00 -1.34
CA ARG A 369 26.48 -1.45 -1.38
C ARG A 369 25.08 -1.89 -0.91
N ALA A 370 24.48 -1.25 0.09
CA ALA A 370 23.11 -1.54 0.50
C ALA A 370 22.10 -1.12 -0.58
N ALA A 371 22.35 0.01 -1.25
CA ALA A 371 21.56 0.44 -2.41
C ALA A 371 21.72 -0.53 -3.60
N GLU A 372 22.94 -1.01 -3.86
CA GLU A 372 23.18 -2.05 -4.87
C GLU A 372 22.45 -3.37 -4.54
N GLY A 373 22.46 -3.79 -3.27
CA GLY A 373 21.71 -4.96 -2.80
C GLY A 373 20.21 -4.82 -3.00
N ALA A 374 19.65 -3.64 -2.70
CA ALA A 374 18.25 -3.35 -2.94
C ALA A 374 17.89 -3.33 -4.43
N ALA A 375 18.77 -2.79 -5.28
CA ALA A 375 18.59 -2.80 -6.73
C ALA A 375 18.64 -4.23 -7.29
N ALA A 376 19.56 -5.08 -6.83
CA ALA A 376 19.62 -6.49 -7.20
C ALA A 376 18.35 -7.24 -6.79
N TYR A 377 17.82 -6.98 -5.59
CA TYR A 377 16.56 -7.56 -5.13
C TYR A 377 15.38 -7.11 -6.00
N ALA A 378 15.31 -5.83 -6.37
CA ALA A 378 14.28 -5.29 -7.26
C ALA A 378 14.35 -5.88 -8.68
N ALA A 379 15.56 -6.21 -9.16
CA ALA A 379 15.79 -6.91 -10.42
C ALA A 379 15.47 -8.42 -10.36
N LYS A 380 14.94 -8.92 -9.23
CA LYS A 380 14.67 -10.35 -8.96
C LYS A 380 15.92 -11.23 -8.92
N ASP A 381 17.11 -10.65 -8.84
CA ASP A 381 18.35 -11.39 -8.65
C ASP A 381 18.59 -11.60 -7.14
N TYR A 382 17.79 -12.51 -6.56
CA TYR A 382 17.79 -12.74 -5.11
C TYR A 382 19.10 -13.36 -4.61
N ARG A 383 19.79 -14.16 -5.43
CA ARG A 383 21.10 -14.72 -5.09
C ARG A 383 22.14 -13.61 -4.96
N ARG A 384 22.20 -12.69 -5.93
CA ARG A 384 23.11 -11.52 -5.85
C ARG A 384 22.76 -10.61 -4.68
N ALA A 385 21.48 -10.34 -4.44
CA ALA A 385 21.03 -9.56 -3.28
C ALA A 385 21.48 -10.21 -1.96
N ALA A 386 21.30 -11.52 -1.81
CA ALA A 386 21.72 -12.26 -0.63
C ALA A 386 23.24 -12.22 -0.42
N MET A 387 24.04 -12.32 -1.48
CA MET A 387 25.50 -12.16 -1.38
C MET A 387 25.91 -10.77 -0.91
N ILE A 388 25.30 -9.72 -1.45
CA ILE A 388 25.61 -8.32 -1.10
C ILE A 388 25.23 -8.04 0.36
N PHE A 389 23.98 -8.33 0.75
CA PHE A 389 23.53 -8.12 2.13
C PHE A 389 24.28 -9.02 3.12
N GLY A 390 24.56 -10.27 2.76
CA GLY A 390 25.38 -11.17 3.57
C GLY A 390 26.82 -10.67 3.75
N GLY A 391 27.39 -10.04 2.72
CA GLY A 391 28.68 -9.37 2.79
C GLY A 391 28.68 -8.17 3.77
N LEU A 392 27.60 -7.40 3.80
CA LEU A 392 27.42 -6.30 4.76
C LEU A 392 27.32 -6.80 6.20
N VAL A 393 26.52 -7.85 6.43
CA VAL A 393 26.39 -8.47 7.76
C VAL A 393 27.72 -9.05 8.23
N LYS A 394 28.47 -9.74 7.36
CA LYS A 394 29.82 -10.24 7.65
C LYS A 394 30.82 -9.13 7.94
N ALA A 395 30.69 -7.98 7.30
CA ALA A 395 31.50 -6.79 7.54
C ALA A 395 31.14 -6.05 8.84
N GLY A 396 30.15 -6.53 9.60
CA GLY A 396 29.78 -6.00 10.91
C GLY A 396 28.52 -5.13 10.94
N ASP A 397 27.83 -4.93 9.81
CA ASP A 397 26.54 -4.22 9.78
C ASP A 397 25.44 -5.10 10.41
N ARG A 398 25.05 -4.76 11.64
CA ARG A 398 23.98 -5.42 12.39
C ARG A 398 22.70 -4.59 12.42
N SER A 399 22.54 -3.63 11.50
CA SER A 399 21.32 -2.84 11.43
C SER A 399 20.11 -3.76 11.16
N PRO A 400 18.98 -3.59 11.88
CA PRO A 400 17.82 -4.45 11.69
C PRO A 400 17.31 -4.49 10.24
N GLY A 401 17.44 -3.39 9.50
CA GLY A 401 17.11 -3.32 8.08
C GLY A 401 18.01 -4.18 7.19
N THR A 402 19.34 -4.12 7.37
CA THR A 402 20.26 -4.95 6.59
C THR A 402 20.09 -6.43 6.90
N VAL A 403 19.89 -6.79 8.17
CA VAL A 403 19.66 -8.18 8.59
C VAL A 403 18.32 -8.70 8.04
N TYR A 404 17.26 -7.89 8.09
CA TYR A 404 15.97 -8.22 7.48
C TYR A 404 16.07 -8.41 5.95
N ASN A 405 16.75 -7.49 5.25
CA ASN A 405 16.94 -7.57 3.81
C ASN A 405 17.76 -8.81 3.42
N TYR A 406 18.79 -9.15 4.19
CA TYR A 406 19.56 -10.38 4.00
C TYR A 406 18.69 -11.62 4.16
N GLY A 407 17.95 -11.74 5.27
CA GLY A 407 17.07 -12.86 5.53
C GLY A 407 15.95 -13.02 4.49
N THR A 408 15.41 -11.90 4.01
CA THR A 408 14.37 -11.89 2.98
C THR A 408 14.93 -12.28 1.61
N ALA A 409 16.13 -11.84 1.25
CA ALA A 409 16.81 -12.28 0.04
C ALA A 409 17.12 -13.79 0.08
N LEU A 410 17.56 -14.31 1.23
CA LEU A 410 17.78 -15.74 1.42
C LEU A 410 16.48 -16.54 1.23
N LEU A 411 15.37 -16.07 1.79
CA LEU A 411 14.06 -16.71 1.67
C LEU A 411 13.61 -16.83 0.22
N GLN A 412 13.81 -15.78 -0.59
CA GLN A 412 13.46 -15.79 -2.02
C GLN A 412 14.44 -16.58 -2.88
N SER A 413 15.64 -16.85 -2.37
CA SER A 413 16.64 -17.71 -3.03
C SER A 413 16.52 -19.19 -2.63
N ASP A 414 15.41 -19.59 -1.99
CA ASP A 414 15.12 -20.92 -1.45
C ASP A 414 16.07 -21.44 -0.36
N SER A 415 16.87 -20.54 0.25
CA SER A 415 17.73 -20.85 1.40
C SER A 415 16.97 -20.69 2.72
N THR A 416 15.90 -21.47 2.90
CA THR A 416 14.91 -21.30 3.98
C THR A 416 15.46 -21.48 5.39
N ALA A 417 16.38 -22.44 5.60
CA ALA A 417 16.99 -22.68 6.92
C ALA A 417 17.86 -21.51 7.39
N SER A 418 18.69 -20.95 6.51
CA SER A 418 19.48 -19.75 6.81
C SER A 418 18.59 -18.51 6.92
N ALA A 419 17.52 -18.44 6.14
CA ALA A 419 16.59 -17.33 6.19
C ALA A 419 15.90 -17.21 7.55
N SER A 420 15.38 -18.30 8.12
CA SER A 420 14.70 -18.26 9.43
C SER A 420 15.63 -17.78 10.54
N GLU A 421 16.86 -18.30 10.60
CA GLU A 421 17.84 -17.91 11.62
C GLU A 421 18.19 -16.40 11.55
N ILE A 422 18.35 -15.88 10.34
CA ILE A 422 18.69 -14.47 10.13
C ILE A 422 17.49 -13.56 10.42
N LEU A 423 16.29 -13.95 9.99
CA LEU A 423 15.06 -13.18 10.21
C LEU A 423 14.69 -13.14 11.70
N GLU A 424 14.94 -14.22 12.44
CA GLU A 424 14.76 -14.24 13.90
C GLU A 424 15.69 -13.26 14.61
N LYS A 425 16.95 -13.17 14.19
CA LYS A 425 17.89 -12.16 14.71
C LYS A 425 17.38 -10.73 14.46
N ALA A 426 16.72 -10.49 13.32
CA ALA A 426 16.15 -9.19 12.98
C ALA A 426 14.96 -8.78 13.86
N LEU A 427 14.39 -9.68 14.68
CA LEU A 427 13.30 -9.35 15.61
C LEU A 427 13.78 -8.57 16.84
N THR A 428 15.06 -8.72 17.21
CA THR A 428 15.63 -8.09 18.40
C THR A 428 16.09 -6.66 18.12
N GLY A 429 15.66 -5.69 18.94
CA GLY A 429 16.09 -4.28 18.82
C GLY A 429 15.55 -3.52 17.60
N ALA A 430 14.59 -4.09 16.86
CA ALA A 430 14.04 -3.55 15.63
C ALA A 430 12.79 -2.66 15.85
N SER A 431 12.52 -1.76 14.90
CA SER A 431 11.28 -0.97 14.87
C SER A 431 10.04 -1.87 14.77
N ALA A 432 8.87 -1.35 15.14
CA ALA A 432 7.61 -2.12 15.06
C ALA A 432 7.37 -2.69 13.66
N GLU A 433 7.64 -1.91 12.60
CA GLU A 433 7.47 -2.35 11.21
C GLU A 433 8.44 -3.48 10.84
N VAL A 434 9.73 -3.36 11.18
CA VAL A 434 10.72 -4.39 10.86
C VAL A 434 10.44 -5.68 11.63
N ARG A 435 10.00 -5.59 12.89
CA ARG A 435 9.61 -6.77 13.68
C ARG A 435 8.42 -7.50 13.06
N TYR A 436 7.40 -6.76 12.62
CA TYR A 436 6.25 -7.33 11.92
C TYR A 436 6.70 -8.06 10.63
N ARG A 437 7.44 -7.37 9.75
CA ARG A 437 7.86 -7.94 8.45
C ARG A 437 8.83 -9.11 8.61
N ALA A 438 9.79 -9.00 9.52
CA ALA A 438 10.73 -10.08 9.80
C ALA A 438 10.01 -11.30 10.41
N GLY A 439 9.04 -11.07 11.31
CA GLY A 439 8.23 -12.13 11.91
C GLY A 439 7.37 -12.86 10.90
N PHE A 440 6.74 -12.14 9.97
CA PHE A 440 5.99 -12.73 8.87
C PHE A 440 6.89 -13.60 7.99
N ASN A 441 8.02 -13.06 7.53
CA ASN A 441 8.93 -13.79 6.66
C ASN A 441 9.58 -14.99 7.37
N ALA A 442 9.85 -14.90 8.68
CA ALA A 442 10.32 -16.03 9.47
C ALA A 442 9.28 -17.15 9.53
N GLY A 443 8.00 -16.79 9.78
CA GLY A 443 6.87 -17.72 9.71
C GLY A 443 6.77 -18.43 8.37
N LEU A 444 6.92 -17.68 7.27
CA LEU A 444 6.92 -18.23 5.90
C LEU A 444 8.10 -19.18 5.65
N ALA A 445 9.30 -18.87 6.17
CA ALA A 445 10.46 -19.74 6.07
C ALA A 445 10.22 -21.10 6.74
N HIS A 446 9.67 -21.11 7.96
CA HIS A 446 9.28 -22.33 8.67
C HIS A 446 8.16 -23.09 7.95
N LEU A 447 7.16 -22.38 7.42
CA LEU A 447 6.06 -23.01 6.68
C LEU A 447 6.56 -23.72 5.42
N ARG A 448 7.45 -23.08 4.64
CA ARG A 448 8.06 -23.70 3.45
C ARG A 448 8.85 -24.97 3.80
N ARG A 449 9.59 -24.96 4.92
CA ARG A 449 10.32 -26.14 5.41
C ARG A 449 9.38 -27.26 5.85
N ALA A 450 8.31 -26.92 6.56
CA ALA A 450 7.28 -27.85 6.98
C ALA A 450 6.52 -28.53 5.82
N LEU A 451 6.47 -27.88 4.65
CA LEU A 451 5.87 -28.43 3.44
C LEU A 451 6.85 -29.29 2.63
N ALA A 452 8.16 -29.03 2.74
CA ALA A 452 9.20 -29.78 2.05
C ALA A 452 9.55 -31.11 2.74
N ASP A 453 9.52 -31.15 4.08
CA ASP A 453 9.85 -32.34 4.86
C ASP A 453 8.60 -33.18 5.19
N SER A 454 8.76 -34.51 5.28
CA SER A 454 7.74 -35.43 5.81
C SER A 454 8.21 -36.05 7.13
N GLY A 455 7.34 -36.07 8.15
CA GLY A 455 7.62 -36.65 9.47
C GLY A 455 7.63 -35.67 10.65
N THR A 456 8.39 -36.00 11.70
CA THR A 456 8.40 -35.28 12.99
C THR A 456 9.01 -33.88 12.89
N ALA A 457 10.03 -33.69 12.04
CA ALA A 457 10.63 -32.38 11.75
C ALA A 457 9.61 -31.40 11.18
N ALA A 458 8.75 -31.86 10.27
CA ALA A 458 7.69 -31.04 9.69
C ALA A 458 6.68 -30.56 10.74
N SER A 459 6.38 -31.38 11.75
CA SER A 459 5.50 -30.98 12.87
C SER A 459 6.09 -29.85 13.70
N ALA A 460 7.40 -29.90 13.99
CA ALA A 460 8.10 -28.84 14.72
C ALA A 460 8.10 -27.52 13.92
N GLU A 461 8.40 -27.58 12.64
CA GLU A 461 8.41 -26.42 11.74
C GLU A 461 7.01 -25.78 11.62
N ARG A 462 5.91 -26.57 11.55
CA ARG A 462 4.54 -26.03 11.57
C ARG A 462 4.21 -25.30 12.87
N LYS A 463 4.65 -25.84 14.02
CA LYS A 463 4.45 -25.18 15.32
C LYS A 463 5.18 -23.84 15.38
N SER A 464 6.41 -23.78 14.86
CA SER A 464 7.18 -22.54 14.76
C SER A 464 6.50 -21.53 13.84
N ALA A 465 6.06 -21.95 12.65
CA ALA A 465 5.32 -21.09 11.72
C ALA A 465 4.06 -20.49 12.37
N LEU A 466 3.23 -21.34 13.02
CA LEU A 466 2.03 -20.91 13.74
C LEU A 466 2.35 -19.90 14.85
N ALA A 467 3.45 -20.10 15.59
CA ALA A 467 3.86 -19.18 16.64
C ALA A 467 4.23 -17.79 16.09
N PHE A 468 4.90 -17.74 14.93
CA PHE A 468 5.23 -16.47 14.27
C PHE A 468 3.99 -15.77 13.74
N TYR A 469 3.09 -16.46 13.03
CA TYR A 469 1.86 -15.84 12.52
C TYR A 469 0.94 -15.36 13.64
N LYS A 470 0.82 -16.10 14.76
CA LYS A 470 0.11 -15.59 15.95
C LYS A 470 0.72 -14.28 16.47
N ARG A 471 2.04 -14.17 16.53
CA ARG A 471 2.71 -12.92 16.95
C ARG A 471 2.47 -11.78 15.97
N VAL A 472 2.46 -12.09 14.67
CA VAL A 472 2.12 -11.12 13.61
C VAL A 472 0.69 -10.62 13.80
N LEU A 473 -0.28 -11.51 14.03
CA LEU A 473 -1.69 -11.17 14.23
C LEU A 473 -1.94 -10.38 15.52
N ILE A 474 -1.13 -10.58 16.56
CA ILE A 474 -1.19 -9.73 17.76
C ILE A 474 -0.79 -8.28 17.42
N GLN A 475 0.17 -8.08 16.51
CA GLN A 475 0.59 -6.74 16.08
C GLN A 475 -0.35 -6.13 15.04
N ARG A 476 -0.87 -6.95 14.11
CA ARG A 476 -1.80 -6.57 13.04
C ARG A 476 -2.93 -7.59 12.93
N PRO A 477 -4.01 -7.42 13.70
CA PRO A 477 -5.11 -8.37 13.69
C PRO A 477 -5.73 -8.56 12.31
N ASP A 478 -5.76 -7.53 11.47
CA ASP A 478 -6.42 -7.52 10.16
C ASP A 478 -5.55 -8.05 9.00
N ASP A 479 -4.38 -8.61 9.30
CA ASP A 479 -3.50 -9.20 8.29
C ASP A 479 -4.07 -10.52 7.76
N ALA A 480 -4.70 -10.47 6.58
CA ALA A 480 -5.36 -11.61 5.96
C ALA A 480 -4.40 -12.75 5.63
N ASP A 481 -3.18 -12.43 5.19
CA ASP A 481 -2.19 -13.44 4.81
C ASP A 481 -1.67 -14.18 6.06
N ALA A 482 -1.46 -13.48 7.17
CA ALA A 482 -1.06 -14.10 8.44
C ALA A 482 -2.21 -14.88 9.11
N ARG A 483 -3.49 -14.60 8.77
CA ARG A 483 -4.63 -15.42 9.21
C ARG A 483 -4.77 -16.70 8.38
N TRP A 484 -4.43 -16.63 7.09
CA TRP A 484 -4.50 -17.75 6.17
C TRP A 484 -3.38 -18.76 6.39
N ASN A 485 -2.14 -18.26 6.53
CA ASN A 485 -0.94 -19.06 6.77
C ASN A 485 -0.83 -19.50 8.24
#